data_AF-V2XZ49-F1
#
_entry.id   AF-V2XZ49-F1
#
_cell.length_a   1.000
_cell.length_b   1.000
_cell.length_c   1.000
_cell.angle_alpha   90.00
_cell.angle_beta   90.00
_cell.angle_gamma   90.00
#
_symmetry.space_group_name_H-M   'P 1'
#
loop_
_entity.id
_entity.type
_entity.pdbx_description
1 polymer ?
#
loop_
_entity_poly.entity_id
_entity_poly.type
_entity_poly.pdbx_seq_one_letter_code
_entity_poly.pdbx_strand_id
1 'polypeptide(L)'
;MKEKIKSPYERVMLARDKDRLKINDYIEFLFDDFIELKGDGISGEDSAILGGIALFHDIPVTVIGHKKGSTTEENIACNFGMASPEGYRKAARLMKQAEKFGRPIITIVDTPGAYPGLMAEANGQANAIAENLALMSGLKVPIISVITGEGSSGGALGIAVADKVFMLENAVYSILSPEGFASILWKDSKRADEAAKLMKLTAGELLDYGIIDGIVKEGAKLIINMDEMIYKELTELRKQKADSLVKNRYKKFREIDKEKRAVKA
;
A
#
# COMPACT_ATOMS: atom_id res chain seq x y z
N MET A 1 -26.62 -12.55 13.94
CA MET A 1 -27.00 -12.14 12.56
C MET A 1 -25.94 -12.72 11.64
N LYS A 2 -26.30 -13.47 10.59
CA LYS A 2 -25.32 -13.93 9.59
C LYS A 2 -24.79 -12.69 8.87
N GLU A 3 -23.48 -12.45 8.89
CA GLU A 3 -22.87 -11.39 8.09
C GLU A 3 -23.25 -11.60 6.62
N LYS A 4 -23.88 -10.59 6.04
CA LYS A 4 -24.22 -10.59 4.62
C LYS A 4 -22.90 -10.61 3.83
N ILE A 5 -22.71 -11.60 2.96
CA ILE A 5 -21.55 -11.65 2.07
C ILE A 5 -21.57 -10.39 1.21
N LYS A 6 -20.55 -9.55 1.37
CA LYS A 6 -20.40 -8.30 0.60
C LYS A 6 -19.91 -8.62 -0.81
N SER A 7 -20.55 -8.02 -1.80
CA SER A 7 -20.10 -8.07 -3.20
C SER A 7 -18.78 -7.33 -3.39
N PRO A 8 -18.03 -7.62 -4.47
CA PRO A 8 -16.79 -6.90 -4.78
C PRO A 8 -16.97 -5.39 -4.86
N TYR A 9 -18.06 -4.91 -5.47
CA TYR A 9 -18.32 -3.48 -5.57
C TYR A 9 -18.74 -2.84 -4.24
N GLU A 10 -19.48 -3.54 -3.38
CA GLU A 10 -19.71 -3.06 -2.00
C GLU A 10 -18.39 -2.91 -1.24
N ARG A 11 -17.40 -3.80 -1.45
CA ARG A 11 -16.05 -3.65 -0.88
C ARG A 11 -15.31 -2.45 -1.47
N VAL A 12 -15.41 -2.20 -2.77
CA VAL A 12 -14.87 -0.97 -3.41
C VAL A 12 -15.45 0.28 -2.74
N MET A 13 -16.76 0.31 -2.49
CA MET A 13 -17.39 1.45 -1.82
C MET A 13 -16.93 1.61 -0.37
N LEU A 14 -16.73 0.51 0.36
CA LEU A 14 -16.18 0.53 1.73
C LEU A 14 -14.71 0.96 1.77
N ALA A 15 -13.91 0.58 0.77
CA ALA A 15 -12.52 1.02 0.63
C ALA A 15 -12.41 2.53 0.35
N ARG A 16 -13.46 3.12 -0.25
CA ARG A 16 -13.58 4.56 -0.57
C ARG A 16 -14.35 5.35 0.48
N ASP A 17 -14.79 4.72 1.57
CA ASP A 17 -15.57 5.38 2.60
C ASP A 17 -14.76 6.53 3.22
N LYS A 18 -15.39 7.70 3.37
CA LYS A 18 -14.76 8.91 3.93
C LYS A 18 -14.31 8.73 5.39
N ASP A 19 -15.00 7.84 6.11
CA ASP A 19 -14.78 7.53 7.52
C ASP A 19 -13.80 6.36 7.69
N ARG A 20 -13.29 5.80 6.59
CA ARG A 20 -12.21 4.82 6.63
C ARG A 20 -10.96 5.47 7.21
N LEU A 21 -10.27 4.73 8.09
CA LEU A 21 -9.03 5.17 8.70
C LEU A 21 -7.97 5.49 7.64
N LYS A 22 -7.30 6.61 7.84
CA LYS A 22 -6.21 7.14 7.00
C LYS A 22 -4.88 6.84 7.66
N ILE A 23 -3.79 7.07 6.93
CA ILE A 23 -2.44 6.87 7.47
C ILE A 23 -2.21 7.61 8.80
N ASN A 24 -2.75 8.82 8.98
CA ASN A 24 -2.61 9.57 10.22
C ASN A 24 -3.18 8.78 11.42
N ASP A 25 -4.36 8.18 11.24
CA ASP A 25 -5.01 7.39 12.29
C ASP A 25 -4.17 6.14 12.62
N TYR A 26 -3.67 5.43 11.61
CA TYR A 26 -2.79 4.28 11.84
C TYR A 26 -1.48 4.67 12.52
N ILE A 27 -0.91 5.83 12.19
CA ILE A 27 0.28 6.35 12.86
C ILE A 27 -0.01 6.59 14.34
N GLU A 28 -1.09 7.30 14.65
CA GLU A 28 -1.50 7.63 16.02
C GLU A 28 -1.80 6.39 16.87
N PHE A 29 -2.42 5.36 16.28
CA PHE A 29 -2.84 4.17 17.03
C PHE A 29 -1.77 3.07 17.15
N LEU A 30 -0.80 3.00 16.24
CA LEU A 30 0.15 1.88 16.17
C LEU A 30 1.58 2.26 16.55
N PHE A 31 1.94 3.54 16.53
CA PHE A 31 3.33 3.95 16.65
C PHE A 31 3.54 5.05 17.69
N ASP A 32 4.65 4.95 18.40
CA ASP A 32 5.10 5.96 19.35
C ASP A 32 6.16 6.88 18.71
N ASP A 33 6.25 8.12 19.19
CA ASP A 33 7.30 9.08 18.81
C ASP A 33 7.46 9.29 17.30
N PHE A 34 6.36 9.36 16.55
CA PHE A 34 6.42 9.61 15.11
C PHE A 34 6.98 10.99 14.78
N ILE A 35 8.05 11.02 13.98
CA ILE A 35 8.69 12.21 13.44
C ILE A 35 8.53 12.20 11.92
N GLU A 36 7.70 13.10 11.42
CA GLU A 36 7.51 13.30 9.98
C GLU A 36 8.78 13.83 9.31
N LEU A 37 9.16 13.24 8.18
CA LEU A 37 10.30 13.66 7.37
C LEU A 37 9.85 14.05 5.97
N LYS A 38 10.02 15.33 5.62
CA LYS A 38 9.55 15.94 4.37
C LYS A 38 10.63 16.04 3.29
N GLY A 39 10.19 16.23 2.05
CA GLY A 39 10.98 16.50 0.86
C GLY A 39 11.56 15.25 0.20
N ASP A 40 11.72 15.28 -1.11
CA ASP A 40 12.48 14.29 -1.88
C ASP A 40 13.98 14.61 -1.96
N GLY A 41 14.38 15.85 -1.59
CA GLY A 41 15.75 16.34 -1.69
C GLY A 41 16.17 16.75 -3.12
N ILE A 42 15.22 16.84 -4.05
CA ILE A 42 15.44 17.15 -5.47
C ILE A 42 14.49 18.25 -5.94
N SER A 43 13.18 17.99 -5.90
CA SER A 43 12.14 18.86 -6.46
C SER A 43 11.24 19.49 -5.40
N GLY A 44 10.78 18.74 -4.40
CA GLY A 44 9.79 19.25 -3.47
C GLY A 44 9.26 18.25 -2.47
N GLU A 45 8.23 18.67 -1.75
CA GLU A 45 7.45 17.85 -0.82
C GLU A 45 6.10 17.52 -1.45
N ASP A 46 5.74 16.24 -1.46
CA ASP A 46 4.42 15.77 -1.87
C ASP A 46 3.56 15.44 -0.66
N SER A 47 2.45 16.16 -0.52
CA SER A 47 1.51 15.98 0.58
C SER A 47 0.67 14.69 0.46
N ALA A 48 0.65 14.05 -0.71
CA ALA A 48 -0.01 12.77 -0.93
C ALA A 48 0.76 11.57 -0.35
N ILE A 49 2.04 11.74 0.01
CA ILE A 49 2.85 10.72 0.69
C ILE A 49 3.27 11.24 2.05
N LEU A 50 2.78 10.61 3.12
CA LEU A 50 3.26 10.84 4.47
C LEU A 50 4.37 9.82 4.79
N GLY A 51 5.41 10.25 5.48
CA GLY A 51 6.44 9.32 5.93
C GLY A 51 7.38 9.90 6.95
N GLY A 52 8.00 9.02 7.74
CA GLY A 52 8.80 9.40 8.88
C GLY A 52 9.46 8.23 9.59
N ILE A 53 9.99 8.51 10.77
CA ILE A 53 10.52 7.51 11.70
C ILE A 53 9.63 7.46 12.93
N ALA A 54 9.50 6.28 13.53
CA ALA A 54 8.75 6.06 14.75
C ALA A 54 9.26 4.84 15.51
N LEU A 55 8.69 4.58 16.67
CA LEU A 55 8.83 3.34 17.41
C LEU A 55 7.58 2.47 17.20
N PHE A 56 7.80 1.18 16.96
CA PHE A 56 6.76 0.16 16.95
C PHE A 56 7.15 -0.93 17.95
N HIS A 57 6.52 -0.99 19.13
CA HIS A 57 6.94 -1.86 20.24
C HIS A 57 8.44 -1.70 20.57
N ASP A 58 8.89 -0.47 20.79
CA ASP A 58 10.30 -0.08 21.00
C ASP A 58 11.26 -0.38 19.84
N ILE A 59 10.76 -0.83 18.68
CA ILE A 59 11.57 -1.08 17.48
C ILE A 59 11.57 0.18 16.62
N PRO A 60 12.73 0.81 16.33
CA PRO A 60 12.80 1.92 15.40
C PRO A 60 12.43 1.47 13.98
N VAL A 61 11.41 2.08 13.42
CA VAL A 61 10.88 1.77 12.09
C VAL A 61 10.80 3.02 11.22
N THR A 62 10.74 2.81 9.90
CA THR A 62 10.34 3.85 8.94
C THR A 62 8.94 3.53 8.44
N VAL A 63 8.02 4.48 8.61
CA VAL A 63 6.62 4.36 8.17
C VAL A 63 6.41 5.28 6.97
N ILE A 64 5.78 4.77 5.92
CA ILE A 64 5.48 5.52 4.68
C ILE A 64 4.09 5.15 4.20
N GLY A 65 3.32 6.09 3.66
CA GLY A 65 2.08 5.71 3.00
C GLY A 65 1.34 6.85 2.35
N HIS A 66 0.24 6.51 1.70
CA HIS A 66 -0.62 7.46 1.03
C HIS A 66 -1.45 8.24 2.05
N LYS A 67 -1.53 9.56 1.86
CA LYS A 67 -2.31 10.46 2.70
C LYS A 67 -3.53 10.94 1.94
N LYS A 68 -4.70 10.58 2.43
CA LYS A 68 -6.00 11.17 2.07
C LYS A 68 -6.45 12.12 3.19
N GLY A 69 -7.26 13.12 2.84
CA GLY A 69 -7.82 14.08 3.77
C GLY A 69 -9.16 13.65 4.35
N SER A 70 -9.51 14.14 5.53
CA SER A 70 -10.82 13.95 6.16
C SER A 70 -11.86 14.97 5.70
N THR A 71 -11.43 16.13 5.23
CA THR A 71 -12.30 17.12 4.57
C THR A 71 -11.99 17.24 3.07
N THR A 72 -12.84 17.96 2.35
CA THR A 72 -12.62 18.26 0.93
C THR A 72 -11.34 19.09 0.76
N GLU A 73 -11.13 20.09 1.62
CA GLU A 73 -9.97 20.97 1.59
C GLU A 73 -8.68 20.19 1.85
N GLU A 74 -8.69 19.29 2.84
CA GLU A 74 -7.56 18.42 3.14
C GLU A 74 -7.28 17.45 1.97
N ASN A 75 -8.32 16.87 1.37
CA ASN A 75 -8.16 16.00 0.22
C ASN A 75 -7.53 16.74 -0.97
N ILE A 76 -7.97 17.96 -1.25
CA ILE A 76 -7.36 18.80 -2.29
C ILE A 76 -5.88 19.06 -1.96
N ALA A 77 -5.55 19.36 -0.70
CA ALA A 77 -4.18 19.64 -0.28
C ALA A 77 -3.23 18.44 -0.43
N CYS A 78 -3.75 17.21 -0.41
CA CYS A 78 -2.97 15.98 -0.58
C CYS A 78 -3.30 15.21 -1.86
N ASN A 79 -3.87 15.89 -2.87
CA ASN A 79 -4.24 15.30 -4.16
C ASN A 79 -5.09 14.01 -4.02
N PHE A 80 -5.94 13.91 -3.00
CA PHE A 80 -6.76 12.74 -2.69
C PHE A 80 -5.93 11.45 -2.53
N GLY A 81 -4.69 11.56 -2.03
CA GLY A 81 -3.75 10.43 -1.91
C GLY A 81 -3.12 9.99 -3.23
N MET A 82 -3.26 10.77 -4.30
CA MET A 82 -2.60 10.52 -5.58
C MET A 82 -1.22 11.19 -5.59
N ALA A 83 -0.18 10.38 -5.47
CA ALA A 83 1.20 10.88 -5.44
C ALA A 83 1.69 11.32 -6.83
N SER A 84 2.41 12.43 -6.83
CA SER A 84 3.26 12.92 -7.93
C SER A 84 4.65 12.26 -7.87
N PRO A 85 5.51 12.43 -8.89
CA PRO A 85 6.83 11.78 -8.94
C PRO A 85 7.70 12.08 -7.72
N GLU A 86 7.67 13.31 -7.22
CA GLU A 86 8.33 13.76 -6.00
C GLU A 86 7.91 12.96 -4.75
N GLY A 87 6.65 12.51 -4.66
CA GLY A 87 6.17 11.66 -3.57
C GLY A 87 6.82 10.28 -3.58
N TYR A 88 6.94 9.67 -4.77
CA TYR A 88 7.66 8.40 -4.91
C TYR A 88 9.16 8.55 -4.62
N ARG A 89 9.79 9.64 -5.06
CA ARG A 89 11.20 9.94 -4.73
C ARG A 89 11.42 10.18 -3.25
N LYS A 90 10.51 10.89 -2.57
CA LYS A 90 10.48 11.04 -1.11
C LYS A 90 10.43 9.66 -0.45
N ALA A 91 9.51 8.79 -0.87
CA ALA A 91 9.45 7.42 -0.37
C ALA A 91 10.78 6.67 -0.59
N ALA A 92 11.38 6.77 -1.79
CA ALA A 92 12.69 6.19 -2.11
C ALA A 92 13.78 6.66 -1.14
N ARG A 93 13.85 7.97 -0.88
CA ARG A 93 14.82 8.58 0.04
C ARG A 93 14.65 8.03 1.46
N LEU A 94 13.42 7.96 1.96
CA LEU A 94 13.12 7.44 3.30
C LEU A 94 13.47 5.95 3.40
N MET A 95 13.17 5.15 2.39
CA MET A 95 13.52 3.73 2.34
C MET A 95 15.04 3.50 2.29
N LYS A 96 15.79 4.31 1.53
CA LYS A 96 17.27 4.29 1.54
C LYS A 96 17.84 4.65 2.92
N GLN A 97 17.24 5.61 3.62
CA GLN A 97 17.64 5.92 5.00
C GLN A 97 17.32 4.76 5.95
N ALA A 98 16.15 4.14 5.82
CA ALA A 98 15.79 2.98 6.63
C ALA A 98 16.82 1.86 6.48
N GLU A 99 17.20 1.51 5.25
CA GLU A 99 18.26 0.53 4.98
C GLU A 99 19.60 0.94 5.59
N LYS A 100 20.03 2.20 5.39
CA LYS A 100 21.30 2.72 5.93
C LYS A 100 21.42 2.53 7.45
N PHE A 101 20.31 2.65 8.16
CA PHE A 101 20.26 2.55 9.63
C PHE A 101 19.68 1.23 10.13
N GLY A 102 19.45 0.25 9.25
CA GLY A 102 18.91 -1.07 9.62
C GLY A 102 17.49 -1.06 10.20
N ARG A 103 16.68 -0.04 9.88
CA ARG A 103 15.29 0.05 10.33
C ARG A 103 14.37 -0.74 9.40
N PRO A 104 13.43 -1.55 9.93
CA PRO A 104 12.34 -2.08 9.13
C PRO A 104 11.46 -0.99 8.53
N ILE A 105 10.78 -1.32 7.43
CA ILE A 105 9.89 -0.42 6.71
C ILE A 105 8.47 -0.97 6.78
N ILE A 106 7.52 -0.12 7.18
CA ILE A 106 6.08 -0.43 7.15
C ILE A 106 5.41 0.56 6.20
N THR A 107 4.68 0.02 5.22
CA THR A 107 3.97 0.84 4.23
C THR A 107 2.46 0.71 4.37
N ILE A 108 1.76 1.84 4.32
CA ILE A 108 0.29 1.95 4.40
C ILE A 108 -0.22 2.45 3.06
N VAL A 109 -0.93 1.58 2.33
CA VAL A 109 -1.33 1.84 0.94
C VAL A 109 -2.80 2.18 0.86
N ASP A 110 -3.10 3.39 0.42
CA ASP A 110 -4.46 3.88 0.20
C ASP A 110 -4.50 5.01 -0.85
N THR A 111 -4.54 4.63 -2.11
CA THR A 111 -4.53 5.54 -3.26
C THR A 111 -5.45 5.07 -4.40
N PRO A 112 -6.20 5.99 -5.03
CA PRO A 112 -6.91 5.69 -6.27
C PRO A 112 -5.97 5.61 -7.49
N GLY A 113 -4.68 5.95 -7.31
CA GLY A 113 -3.64 5.82 -8.34
C GLY A 113 -2.59 6.92 -8.23
N ALA A 114 -1.57 6.84 -9.08
CA ALA A 114 -0.62 7.95 -9.22
C ALA A 114 -1.31 9.16 -9.86
N TYR A 115 -0.90 10.38 -9.51
CA TYR A 115 -1.53 11.60 -10.04
C TYR A 115 -1.34 11.70 -11.56
N PRO A 116 -2.42 11.73 -12.37
CA PRO A 116 -2.33 11.70 -13.84
C PRO A 116 -2.28 13.13 -14.42
N GLY A 117 -1.33 13.94 -13.94
CA GLY A 117 -1.19 15.35 -14.32
C GLY A 117 -0.09 15.62 -15.34
N LEU A 118 -0.22 16.71 -16.12
CA LEU A 118 0.80 17.12 -17.10
C LEU A 118 2.19 17.31 -16.48
N MET A 119 2.25 17.96 -15.31
CA MET A 119 3.53 18.16 -14.60
C MET A 119 4.07 16.86 -14.02
N ALA A 120 3.21 15.91 -13.61
CA ALA A 120 3.66 14.61 -13.15
C ALA A 120 4.33 13.82 -14.29
N GLU A 121 3.76 13.86 -15.49
CA GLU A 121 4.38 13.25 -16.67
C GLU A 121 5.70 13.93 -17.04
N ALA A 122 5.73 15.27 -17.12
CA ALA A 122 6.94 16.03 -17.43
C ALA A 122 8.07 15.79 -16.42
N ASN A 123 7.72 15.56 -15.15
CA ASN A 123 8.65 15.25 -14.07
C ASN A 123 8.94 13.75 -13.92
N GLY A 124 8.42 12.88 -14.80
CA GLY A 124 8.81 11.46 -14.86
C GLY A 124 8.07 10.53 -13.89
N GLN A 125 6.73 10.57 -13.86
CA GLN A 125 5.89 9.68 -13.03
C GLN A 125 6.22 8.20 -13.19
N ALA A 126 6.30 7.73 -14.45
CA ALA A 126 6.64 6.35 -14.73
C ALA A 126 8.04 5.96 -14.23
N ASN A 127 9.03 6.85 -14.40
CA ASN A 127 10.40 6.61 -13.93
C ASN A 127 10.46 6.57 -12.39
N ALA A 128 9.81 7.50 -11.69
CA ALA A 128 9.81 7.53 -10.23
C ALA A 128 9.18 6.27 -9.62
N ILE A 129 8.08 5.78 -10.20
CA ILE A 129 7.48 4.50 -9.79
C ILE A 129 8.43 3.34 -10.09
N ALA A 130 8.97 3.25 -11.31
CA ALA A 130 9.87 2.15 -11.70
C ALA A 130 11.14 2.08 -10.84
N GLU A 131 11.73 3.23 -10.51
CA GLU A 131 12.88 3.31 -9.61
C GLU A 131 12.55 2.83 -8.20
N ASN A 132 11.35 3.12 -7.69
CA ASN A 132 10.89 2.57 -6.43
C ASN A 132 10.75 1.05 -6.49
N LEU A 133 10.15 0.49 -7.55
CA LEU A 133 10.04 -0.97 -7.70
C LEU A 133 11.41 -1.64 -7.67
N ALA A 134 12.37 -1.08 -8.42
CA ALA A 134 13.74 -1.57 -8.47
C ALA A 134 14.43 -1.46 -7.10
N LEU A 135 14.36 -0.28 -6.46
CA LEU A 135 14.91 -0.04 -5.12
C LEU A 135 14.35 -1.04 -4.11
N MET A 136 13.02 -1.09 -3.98
CA MET A 136 12.34 -1.92 -3.00
C MET A 136 12.63 -3.40 -3.18
N SER A 137 12.84 -3.87 -4.41
CA SER A 137 13.23 -5.25 -4.67
C SER A 137 14.59 -5.63 -4.07
N GLY A 138 15.50 -4.65 -3.90
CA GLY A 138 16.87 -4.83 -3.45
C GLY A 138 17.15 -4.44 -2.00
N LEU A 139 16.20 -3.84 -1.28
CA LEU A 139 16.40 -3.37 0.10
C LEU A 139 16.71 -4.53 1.07
N LYS A 140 17.73 -4.35 1.90
CA LYS A 140 18.28 -5.35 2.84
C LYS A 140 17.62 -5.35 4.23
N VAL A 141 16.57 -4.56 4.41
CA VAL A 141 15.77 -4.49 5.64
C VAL A 141 14.39 -5.11 5.41
N PRO A 142 13.71 -5.60 6.46
CA PRO A 142 12.34 -6.09 6.36
C PRO A 142 11.37 -5.01 5.87
N ILE A 143 10.45 -5.40 4.99
CA ILE A 143 9.37 -4.54 4.50
C ILE A 143 8.03 -5.27 4.67
N ILE A 144 7.09 -4.61 5.34
CA ILE A 144 5.69 -5.03 5.42
C ILE A 144 4.85 -3.96 4.73
N SER A 145 3.97 -4.37 3.83
CA SER A 145 3.00 -3.49 3.18
C SER A 145 1.58 -3.89 3.55
N VAL A 146 0.74 -2.92 3.90
CA VAL A 146 -0.66 -3.15 4.24
C VAL A 146 -1.51 -2.25 3.35
N ILE A 147 -2.33 -2.86 2.50
CA ILE A 147 -3.34 -2.13 1.72
C ILE A 147 -4.52 -1.86 2.64
N THR A 148 -4.67 -0.60 3.04
CA THR A 148 -5.67 -0.18 4.01
C THR A 148 -6.93 0.35 3.37
N GLY A 149 -6.89 0.91 2.16
CA GLY A 149 -8.07 1.35 1.42
C GLY A 149 -8.03 0.89 -0.02
N GLU A 150 -7.78 1.83 -0.92
CA GLU A 150 -7.59 1.52 -2.33
C GLU A 150 -6.11 1.24 -2.64
N GLY A 151 -5.83 0.11 -3.30
CA GLY A 151 -4.54 -0.21 -3.88
C GLY A 151 -4.65 -0.14 -5.39
N SER A 152 -4.57 1.04 -6.00
CA SER A 152 -4.78 1.17 -7.44
C SER A 152 -3.48 1.30 -8.24
N SER A 153 -3.30 0.35 -9.15
CA SER A 153 -2.29 0.32 -10.22
C SER A 153 -0.84 0.52 -9.74
N GLY A 154 0.01 1.04 -10.64
CA GLY A 154 1.40 1.39 -10.34
C GLY A 154 1.54 2.41 -9.20
N GLY A 155 0.51 3.22 -8.95
CA GLY A 155 0.56 4.22 -7.88
C GLY A 155 0.57 3.62 -6.48
N ALA A 156 -0.17 2.53 -6.28
CA ALA A 156 -0.10 1.71 -5.08
C ALA A 156 1.19 0.86 -5.06
N LEU A 157 1.48 0.19 -6.19
CA LEU A 157 2.63 -0.71 -6.30
C LEU A 157 3.97 -0.01 -6.03
N GLY A 158 4.08 1.28 -6.35
CA GLY A 158 5.25 2.11 -6.13
C GLY A 158 5.71 2.24 -4.67
N ILE A 159 4.91 1.78 -3.69
CA ILE A 159 5.34 1.60 -2.30
C ILE A 159 4.90 0.25 -1.69
N ALA A 160 4.49 -0.73 -2.51
CA ALA A 160 3.94 -2.00 -2.03
C ALA A 160 4.83 -3.24 -2.30
N VAL A 161 6.02 -3.05 -2.86
CA VAL A 161 6.98 -4.15 -3.06
C VAL A 161 7.61 -4.52 -1.71
N ALA A 162 7.12 -5.60 -1.10
CA ALA A 162 7.45 -5.95 0.28
C ALA A 162 7.69 -7.45 0.49
N ASP A 163 8.39 -7.80 1.58
CA ASP A 163 8.55 -9.19 2.01
C ASP A 163 7.18 -9.79 2.31
N LYS A 164 6.33 -9.01 2.98
CA LYS A 164 4.94 -9.36 3.29
C LYS A 164 3.98 -8.28 2.82
N VAL A 165 2.92 -8.68 2.13
CA VAL A 165 1.84 -7.81 1.66
C VAL A 165 0.55 -8.31 2.27
N PHE A 166 -0.11 -7.47 3.05
CA PHE A 166 -1.40 -7.74 3.66
C PHE A 166 -2.45 -6.80 3.10
N MET A 167 -3.71 -7.20 3.18
CA MET A 167 -4.85 -6.34 2.89
C MET A 167 -5.80 -6.32 4.08
N LEU A 168 -6.41 -5.17 4.33
CA LEU A 168 -7.62 -5.17 5.16
C LEU A 168 -8.76 -5.88 4.42
N GLU A 169 -9.67 -6.48 5.18
CA GLU A 169 -10.73 -7.32 4.64
C GLU A 169 -11.56 -6.68 3.52
N ASN A 170 -11.90 -5.39 3.66
CA ASN A 170 -12.68 -4.62 2.70
C ASN A 170 -11.82 -3.71 1.82
N ALA A 171 -10.48 -3.75 1.93
CA ALA A 171 -9.59 -3.08 0.99
C ALA A 171 -9.64 -3.74 -0.38
N VAL A 172 -9.24 -2.99 -1.41
CA VAL A 172 -9.22 -3.45 -2.80
C VAL A 172 -7.84 -3.22 -3.41
N TYR A 173 -7.37 -4.14 -4.26
CA TYR A 173 -6.12 -3.99 -4.99
C TYR A 173 -6.35 -4.36 -6.45
N SER A 174 -6.10 -3.44 -7.38
CA SER A 174 -6.42 -3.63 -8.79
C SER A 174 -5.44 -2.92 -9.72
N ILE A 175 -5.36 -3.37 -10.98
CA ILE A 175 -4.51 -2.75 -12.00
C ILE A 175 -5.06 -1.40 -12.52
N LEU A 176 -6.36 -1.15 -12.29
CA LEU A 176 -7.18 -0.09 -12.88
C LEU A 176 -8.45 0.05 -12.03
N SER A 177 -9.05 1.24 -11.95
CA SER A 177 -10.35 1.39 -11.27
C SER A 177 -11.47 0.62 -11.98
N PRO A 178 -12.49 0.11 -11.26
CA PRO A 178 -13.65 -0.55 -11.88
C PRO A 178 -14.35 0.32 -12.94
N GLU A 179 -14.44 1.63 -12.69
CA GLU A 179 -15.01 2.60 -13.63
C GLU A 179 -14.19 2.71 -14.92
N GLY A 180 -12.86 2.73 -14.79
CA GLY A 180 -11.95 2.79 -15.94
C GLY A 180 -11.93 1.48 -16.73
N PHE A 181 -12.05 0.32 -16.05
CA PHE A 181 -12.18 -0.97 -16.72
C PHE A 181 -13.48 -1.03 -17.54
N ALA A 182 -14.59 -0.60 -16.95
CA ALA A 182 -15.89 -0.61 -17.60
C ALA A 182 -15.95 0.35 -18.81
N SER A 183 -15.34 1.53 -18.70
CA SER A 183 -15.30 2.49 -19.80
C SER A 183 -14.45 2.00 -20.98
N ILE A 184 -13.39 1.23 -20.74
CA ILE A 184 -12.56 0.66 -21.82
C ILE A 184 -13.27 -0.53 -22.48
N LEU A 185 -13.73 -1.50 -21.68
CA LEU A 185 -14.24 -2.76 -22.21
C LEU A 185 -15.64 -2.60 -22.82
N TRP A 186 -16.50 -1.80 -22.19
CA TRP A 186 -17.91 -1.68 -22.56
C TRP A 186 -18.32 -0.27 -23.00
N LYS A 187 -17.40 0.70 -22.99
CA LYS A 187 -17.71 2.11 -23.30
C LYS A 187 -18.80 2.69 -22.37
N ASP A 188 -18.94 2.14 -21.17
CA ASP A 188 -19.93 2.55 -20.17
C ASP A 188 -19.38 2.40 -18.74
N SER A 189 -19.03 3.51 -18.10
CA SER A 189 -18.51 3.53 -16.73
C SER A 189 -19.54 3.15 -15.67
N LYS A 190 -20.85 3.16 -15.99
CA LYS A 190 -21.91 2.78 -15.05
C LYS A 190 -21.90 1.29 -14.73
N ARG A 191 -21.20 0.47 -15.53
CA ARG A 191 -21.02 -0.98 -15.33
C ARG A 191 -19.84 -1.32 -14.41
N ALA A 192 -19.48 -0.41 -13.51
CA ALA A 192 -18.37 -0.59 -12.57
C ALA A 192 -18.60 -1.78 -11.60
N ASP A 193 -19.85 -2.09 -11.26
CA ASP A 193 -20.19 -3.22 -10.40
C ASP A 193 -19.92 -4.57 -11.09
N GLU A 194 -20.19 -4.66 -12.40
CA GLU A 194 -19.88 -5.80 -13.25
C GLU A 194 -18.37 -5.92 -13.46
N ALA A 195 -17.69 -4.80 -13.71
CA ALA A 195 -16.23 -4.75 -13.82
C ALA A 195 -15.55 -5.29 -12.56
N ALA A 196 -15.95 -4.82 -11.38
CA ALA A 196 -15.35 -5.21 -10.11
C ALA A 196 -15.40 -6.74 -9.88
N LYS A 197 -16.46 -7.42 -10.35
CA LYS A 197 -16.61 -8.89 -10.25
C LYS A 197 -15.63 -9.64 -11.16
N LEU A 198 -15.35 -9.10 -12.35
CA LEU A 198 -14.43 -9.70 -13.32
C LEU A 198 -12.96 -9.47 -12.93
N MET A 199 -12.67 -8.34 -12.29
CA MET A 199 -11.30 -7.91 -11.99
C MET A 199 -10.64 -8.66 -10.84
N LYS A 200 -11.41 -9.38 -10.01
CA LYS A 200 -10.89 -10.18 -8.89
C LYS A 200 -10.01 -9.39 -7.91
N LEU A 201 -10.50 -8.21 -7.52
CA LEU A 201 -9.77 -7.18 -6.79
C LEU A 201 -9.87 -7.25 -5.25
N THR A 202 -10.61 -8.23 -4.72
CA THR A 202 -10.90 -8.32 -3.28
C THR A 202 -9.77 -9.04 -2.53
N ALA A 203 -9.60 -8.73 -1.24
CA ALA A 203 -8.58 -9.36 -0.39
C ALA A 203 -8.63 -10.89 -0.40
N GLY A 204 -9.83 -11.49 -0.37
CA GLY A 204 -10.02 -12.94 -0.43
C GLY A 204 -9.53 -13.54 -1.74
N GLU A 205 -9.93 -12.98 -2.88
CA GLU A 205 -9.53 -13.46 -4.20
C GLU A 205 -8.01 -13.34 -4.39
N LEU A 206 -7.42 -12.23 -3.98
CA LEU A 206 -5.97 -12.00 -4.11
C LEU A 206 -5.14 -12.87 -3.18
N LEU A 207 -5.68 -13.28 -2.02
CA LEU A 207 -5.07 -14.28 -1.17
C LEU A 207 -5.08 -15.66 -1.84
N ASP A 208 -6.21 -16.05 -2.43
CA ASP A 208 -6.35 -17.34 -3.15
C ASP A 208 -5.39 -17.42 -4.36
N TYR A 209 -5.13 -16.30 -5.03
CA TYR A 209 -4.13 -16.20 -6.10
C TYR A 209 -2.69 -16.09 -5.59
N GLY A 210 -2.46 -15.95 -4.28
CA GLY A 210 -1.14 -15.81 -3.68
C GLY A 210 -0.45 -14.48 -3.97
N ILE A 211 -1.21 -13.45 -4.34
CA ILE A 211 -0.70 -12.10 -4.57
C ILE A 211 -0.36 -11.42 -3.24
N ILE A 212 -1.19 -11.67 -2.22
CA ILE A 212 -0.99 -11.21 -0.85
C ILE A 212 -0.70 -12.38 0.09
N ASP A 213 -0.17 -12.09 1.28
CA ASP A 213 0.25 -13.09 2.26
C ASP A 213 -0.77 -13.28 3.40
N GLY A 214 -1.75 -12.37 3.53
CA GLY A 214 -2.80 -12.49 4.53
C GLY A 214 -3.80 -11.35 4.51
N ILE A 215 -4.87 -11.54 5.29
CA ILE A 215 -5.97 -10.58 5.43
C ILE A 215 -6.07 -10.18 6.90
N VAL A 216 -6.10 -8.88 7.15
CA VAL A 216 -6.39 -8.33 8.48
C VAL A 216 -7.89 -8.08 8.57
N LYS A 217 -8.55 -8.75 9.51
CA LYS A 217 -10.00 -8.61 9.72
C LYS A 217 -10.34 -7.22 10.23
N GLU A 218 -11.35 -6.61 9.62
CA GLU A 218 -11.87 -5.31 10.02
C GLU A 218 -12.89 -5.43 11.17
N GLY A 219 -13.39 -4.29 11.64
CA GLY A 219 -14.32 -4.18 12.77
C GLY A 219 -13.67 -3.58 14.00
N ALA A 220 -14.29 -3.78 15.17
CA ALA A 220 -13.88 -3.12 16.43
C ALA A 220 -12.44 -3.45 16.87
N LYS A 221 -11.87 -4.55 16.39
CA LYS A 221 -10.49 -4.98 16.71
C LYS A 221 -9.49 -4.70 15.59
N LEU A 222 -9.83 -3.89 14.59
CA LEU A 222 -8.96 -3.64 13.43
C LEU A 222 -7.53 -3.25 13.83
N ILE A 223 -7.38 -2.25 14.71
CA ILE A 223 -6.06 -1.77 15.17
C ILE A 223 -5.29 -2.89 15.87
N ILE A 224 -5.93 -3.61 16.80
CA ILE A 224 -5.31 -4.73 17.54
C ILE A 224 -4.87 -5.83 16.57
N ASN A 225 -5.73 -6.21 15.62
CA ASN A 225 -5.42 -7.25 14.64
C ASN A 225 -4.24 -6.85 13.74
N MET A 226 -4.16 -5.56 13.38
CA MET A 226 -3.09 -5.02 12.56
C MET A 226 -1.77 -4.95 13.34
N ASP A 227 -1.81 -4.50 14.58
CA ASP A 227 -0.67 -4.47 15.51
C ASP A 227 -0.07 -5.87 15.70
N GLU A 228 -0.88 -6.84 16.09
CA GLU A 228 -0.45 -8.23 16.30
C GLU A 228 0.14 -8.85 15.03
N MET A 229 -0.47 -8.58 13.88
CA MET A 229 0.01 -9.04 12.58
C MET A 229 1.38 -8.44 12.24
N ILE A 230 1.53 -7.11 12.34
CA ILE A 230 2.79 -6.44 12.03
C ILE A 230 3.88 -6.93 12.99
N TYR A 231 3.60 -7.02 14.29
CA TYR A 231 4.56 -7.46 15.29
C TYR A 231 5.04 -8.88 15.04
N LYS A 232 4.13 -9.81 14.76
CA LYS A 232 4.46 -11.20 14.43
C LYS A 232 5.36 -11.28 13.21
N GLU A 233 4.95 -10.68 12.09
CA GLU A 233 5.68 -10.79 10.83
C GLU A 233 7.02 -10.06 10.90
N LEU A 234 7.08 -8.92 11.57
CA LEU A 234 8.31 -8.17 11.76
C LEU A 234 9.31 -8.95 12.61
N THR A 235 8.84 -9.60 13.68
CA THR A 235 9.67 -10.46 14.54
C THR A 235 10.28 -11.62 13.75
N GLU A 236 9.53 -12.25 12.86
CA GLU A 236 10.04 -13.35 12.02
C GLU A 236 10.99 -12.85 10.92
N LEU A 237 10.68 -11.73 10.26
CA LEU A 237 11.54 -11.18 9.20
C LEU A 237 12.88 -10.69 9.75
N ARG A 238 12.90 -10.10 10.95
CA ARG A 238 14.14 -9.62 11.59
C ARG A 238 15.12 -10.74 11.97
N LYS A 239 14.68 -12.00 12.04
CA LYS A 239 15.56 -13.17 12.23
C LYS A 239 16.32 -13.55 10.95
N GLN A 240 15.89 -13.06 9.79
CA GLN A 240 16.49 -13.40 8.51
C GLN A 240 17.71 -12.53 8.22
N LYS A 241 18.69 -13.11 7.50
CA LYS A 241 19.83 -12.35 6.96
C LYS A 241 19.36 -11.45 5.82
N ALA A 242 20.01 -10.30 5.65
CA ALA A 242 19.77 -9.34 4.58
C ALA A 242 19.66 -10.00 3.18
N ASP A 243 20.63 -10.85 2.82
CA ASP A 243 20.63 -11.53 1.51
C ASP A 243 19.45 -12.50 1.36
N SER A 244 18.99 -13.10 2.46
CA SER A 244 17.80 -13.95 2.46
C SER A 244 16.54 -13.13 2.24
N LEU A 245 16.41 -11.95 2.86
CA LEU A 245 15.27 -11.04 2.64
C LEU A 245 15.16 -10.66 1.15
N VAL A 246 16.25 -10.18 0.56
CA VAL A 246 16.30 -9.79 -0.86
C VAL A 246 15.97 -10.98 -1.76
N LYS A 247 16.58 -12.15 -1.52
CA LYS A 247 16.33 -13.35 -2.32
C LYS A 247 14.87 -13.83 -2.21
N ASN A 248 14.31 -13.81 -1.00
CA ASN A 248 12.93 -14.24 -0.76
C ASN A 248 11.93 -13.28 -1.42
N ARG A 249 12.17 -11.97 -1.33
CA ARG A 249 11.36 -10.95 -2.01
C ARG A 249 11.43 -11.11 -3.53
N TYR A 250 12.62 -11.28 -4.09
CA TYR A 250 12.78 -11.54 -5.53
C TYR A 250 12.00 -12.79 -5.96
N LYS A 251 12.16 -13.90 -5.22
CA LYS A 251 11.47 -15.16 -5.50
C LYS A 251 9.94 -14.98 -5.46
N LYS A 252 9.41 -14.33 -4.42
CA LYS A 252 7.99 -14.03 -4.26
C LYS A 252 7.40 -13.36 -5.50
N PHE A 253 7.99 -12.26 -5.95
CA PHE A 253 7.47 -11.53 -7.12
C PHE A 253 7.72 -12.26 -8.44
N ARG A 254 8.79 -13.06 -8.56
CA ARG A 254 9.10 -13.85 -9.76
C ARG A 254 8.22 -15.10 -9.92
N GLU A 255 7.57 -15.54 -8.84
CA GLU A 255 6.65 -16.68 -8.81
C GLU A 255 5.18 -16.29 -8.99
N ILE A 256 4.85 -15.00 -8.97
CA ILE A 256 3.52 -14.54 -9.38
C ILE A 256 3.28 -15.04 -10.82
N ASP A 257 2.11 -15.65 -11.04
CA ASP A 257 1.66 -16.25 -12.31
C ASP A 257 2.24 -17.65 -12.66
N LYS A 258 3.14 -18.20 -11.84
CA LYS A 258 3.50 -19.64 -11.94
C LYS A 258 2.51 -20.47 -11.14
N GLU A 259 1.53 -21.06 -11.83
CA GLU A 259 0.54 -22.03 -11.32
C GLU A 259 0.34 -22.01 -9.79
N LYS A 260 -0.47 -21.05 -9.33
CA LYS A 260 -0.95 -20.92 -7.95
C LYS A 260 0.16 -21.05 -6.90
N ARG A 261 0.66 -19.89 -6.46
CA ARG A 261 1.16 -19.69 -5.08
C ARG A 261 -0.02 -19.92 -4.12
N ALA A 262 -0.53 -21.15 -4.05
CA ALA A 262 -1.58 -21.53 -3.13
C ALA A 262 -1.00 -21.34 -1.73
N VAL A 263 -1.50 -20.32 -1.04
CA VAL A 263 -1.23 -20.12 0.38
C VAL A 263 -1.69 -21.40 1.06
N LYS A 264 -0.73 -22.23 1.48
CA LYS A 264 -1.02 -23.30 2.44
C LYS A 264 -1.41 -22.58 3.73
N ALA A 265 -2.72 -22.54 3.99
CA ALA A 265 -3.27 -22.19 5.29
C ALA A 265 -2.68 -23.10 6.39
#